data_AF-A0A521PRV1-F1
#
_entry.id   AF-A0A521PRV1-F1
#
_cell.length_a   1.000
_cell.length_b   1.000
_cell.length_c   1.000
_cell.angle_alpha   90.00
_cell.angle_beta   90.00
_cell.angle_gamma   90.00
#
_symmetry.space_group_name_H-M   'P 1'
#
loop_
_entity.id
_entity.type
_entity.pdbx_description
1 polymer ?
#
loop_
_entity_poly.entity_id
_entity_poly.type
_entity_poly.pdbx_seq_one_letter_code
_entity_poly.pdbx_strand_id
1 'polypeptide(L)'
;MPKVWIEAALNGPWTRAKQPGIPVAVEEIVADGIACAEAGAAIIHAHAYDVTTGHQKDDWEIYARIIEGIRAKADVIVYPTIPSPALGQADTAKRFGHTAELAKRGLIEWAVIDPG
;
A
#
# COMPACT_ATOMS: atom_id res chain seq x y z
N MET A 1 -29.62 6.56 -7.46
CA MET A 1 -28.54 6.92 -6.52
C MET A 1 -27.21 6.77 -7.23
N PRO A 2 -26.26 7.71 -7.09
CA PRO A 2 -24.93 7.55 -7.69
C PRO A 2 -24.18 6.38 -7.04
N LYS A 3 -23.31 5.71 -7.80
CA LYS A 3 -22.41 4.69 -7.25
C LYS A 3 -21.36 5.39 -6.38
N VAL A 4 -21.05 4.80 -5.23
CA VAL A 4 -20.01 5.26 -4.31
C VAL A 4 -18.84 4.29 -4.37
N TRP A 5 -17.62 4.83 -4.45
CA TRP A 5 -16.40 4.05 -4.37
C TRP A 5 -15.83 4.25 -2.96
N ILE A 6 -15.57 3.14 -2.27
CA ILE A 6 -14.99 3.14 -0.94
C ILE A 6 -13.52 2.77 -1.08
N GLU A 7 -12.64 3.60 -0.52
CA GLU A 7 -11.22 3.33 -0.40
C GLU A 7 -10.88 3.01 1.07
N ALA A 8 -10.09 1.95 1.29
CA ALA A 8 -9.54 1.61 2.59
C ALA A 8 -8.02 1.81 2.59
N ALA A 9 -7.55 2.80 3.37
CA ALA A 9 -6.13 3.00 3.65
C ALA A 9 -5.73 2.20 4.91
N LEU A 10 -4.99 1.12 4.73
CA LEU A 10 -4.85 0.07 5.76
C LEU A 10 -3.99 0.48 6.96
N ASN A 11 -2.84 1.11 6.74
CA ASN A 11 -1.80 1.19 7.77
C ASN A 11 -1.05 2.53 7.90
N GLY A 12 -1.06 3.40 6.88
CA GLY A 12 -0.35 4.68 6.95
C GLY A 12 1.18 4.52 7.13
N PRO A 13 1.90 5.57 7.57
CA PRO A 13 3.36 5.54 7.74
C PRO A 13 3.87 5.35 9.18
N TRP A 14 2.99 4.97 10.10
CA TRP A 14 3.33 4.93 11.52
C TRP A 14 3.76 3.53 11.97
N THR A 15 4.37 3.43 13.15
CA THR A 15 4.78 2.15 13.74
C THR A 15 3.76 1.67 14.77
N ARG A 16 3.88 0.41 15.21
CA ARG A 16 3.05 -0.15 16.31
C ARG A 16 3.18 0.60 17.64
N ALA A 17 4.22 1.42 17.82
CA ALA A 17 4.31 2.29 19.00
C ALA A 17 3.22 3.38 19.00
N LYS A 18 2.82 3.88 17.83
CA LYS A 18 1.79 4.91 17.67
C LYS A 18 0.42 4.32 17.32
N GLN A 19 0.40 3.21 16.58
CA GLN A 19 -0.83 2.51 16.21
C GLN A 19 -0.66 1.00 16.44
N PRO A 20 -0.94 0.49 17.66
CA PRO A 20 -0.63 -0.89 18.03
C PRO A 20 -1.27 -1.99 17.16
N GLY A 21 -2.40 -1.69 16.53
CA GLY A 21 -3.15 -2.65 15.70
C GLY A 21 -2.86 -2.60 14.20
N ILE A 22 -1.83 -1.88 13.74
CA ILE A 22 -1.55 -1.80 12.29
C ILE A 22 -1.05 -3.15 11.74
N PRO A 23 -1.49 -3.53 10.52
CA PRO A 23 -0.88 -4.62 9.80
C PRO A 23 0.50 -4.19 9.28
N VAL A 24 1.52 -5.02 9.54
CA VAL A 24 2.93 -4.77 9.20
C VAL A 24 3.46 -5.89 8.30
N ALA A 25 3.22 -7.15 8.65
CA ALA A 25 3.62 -8.28 7.81
C ALA A 25 2.78 -8.33 6.54
N VAL A 26 3.36 -8.80 5.44
CA VAL A 26 2.66 -8.94 4.15
C VAL A 26 1.37 -9.74 4.31
N GLU A 27 1.43 -10.81 5.10
CA GLU A 27 0.30 -11.71 5.34
C GLU A 27 -0.82 -11.01 6.14
N GLU A 28 -0.47 -10.11 7.08
CA GLU A 28 -1.43 -9.29 7.81
C GLU A 28 -2.08 -8.26 6.87
N ILE A 29 -1.27 -7.57 6.06
CA ILE A 29 -1.75 -6.54 5.11
C ILE A 29 -2.67 -7.16 4.05
N VAL A 30 -2.33 -8.36 3.56
CA VAL A 30 -3.16 -9.10 2.60
C VAL A 30 -4.48 -9.53 3.25
N ALA A 31 -4.45 -10.05 4.47
CA ALA A 31 -5.66 -10.46 5.17
C ALA A 31 -6.62 -9.28 5.39
N ASP A 32 -6.10 -8.14 5.85
CA ASP A 32 -6.88 -6.92 6.07
C ASP A 32 -7.41 -6.34 4.75
N GLY A 33 -6.59 -6.33 3.69
CA GLY A 33 -7.00 -5.88 2.36
C GLY A 33 -8.15 -6.70 1.78
N ILE A 34 -8.11 -8.03 1.94
CA ILE A 34 -9.21 -8.93 1.54
C ILE A 34 -10.46 -8.65 2.37
N ALA A 35 -10.33 -8.54 3.70
CA ALA A 35 -11.47 -8.26 4.58
C ALA A 35 -12.13 -6.90 4.24
N CYS A 36 -11.34 -5.88 3.92
CA CYS A 36 -11.86 -4.59 3.46
C CYS A 36 -12.59 -4.70 2.12
N ALA A 37 -12.05 -5.46 1.16
CA ALA A 37 -12.70 -5.69 -0.13
C ALA A 37 -14.03 -6.43 0.04
N GLU A 38 -14.07 -7.48 0.87
CA GLU A 38 -15.30 -8.22 1.22
C GLU A 38 -16.34 -7.34 1.93
N ALA A 39 -15.90 -6.35 2.71
CA ALA A 39 -16.76 -5.37 3.35
C ALA A 39 -17.28 -4.27 2.39
N GLY A 40 -16.82 -4.24 1.14
CA GLY A 40 -17.30 -3.34 0.08
C GLY A 40 -16.31 -2.26 -0.36
N ALA A 41 -15.04 -2.33 0.04
CA ALA A 41 -14.01 -1.46 -0.52
C ALA A 41 -13.76 -1.79 -2.00
N ALA A 42 -13.73 -0.76 -2.84
CA ALA A 42 -13.38 -0.86 -4.25
C ALA A 42 -11.88 -0.57 -4.49
N ILE A 43 -11.22 0.06 -3.53
CA ILE A 43 -9.81 0.47 -3.60
C ILE A 43 -9.14 0.18 -2.26
N ILE A 44 -7.93 -0.39 -2.31
CA ILE A 44 -7.06 -0.62 -1.16
C ILE A 44 -5.77 0.17 -1.35
N HIS A 45 -5.44 0.99 -0.35
CA HIS A 45 -4.17 1.71 -0.25
C HIS A 45 -3.32 1.09 0.87
N ALA A 46 -2.05 0.82 0.58
CA ALA A 46 -1.15 0.19 1.54
C ALA A 46 0.26 0.80 1.55
N HIS A 47 0.88 0.74 2.73
CA HIS A 47 2.31 0.96 2.92
C HIS A 47 3.01 -0.38 3.19
N ALA A 48 4.25 -0.52 2.70
CA ALA A 48 5.08 -1.69 2.92
C ALA A 48 6.05 -1.47 4.09
N TYR A 49 6.37 -2.54 4.81
CA TYR A 49 7.15 -2.48 6.04
C TYR A 49 8.24 -3.55 6.09
N ASP A 50 9.31 -3.23 6.81
CA ASP A 50 10.25 -4.21 7.32
C ASP A 50 9.71 -4.78 8.64
N VAL A 51 9.38 -6.06 8.68
CA VAL A 51 8.81 -6.73 9.87
C VAL A 51 9.78 -6.81 11.05
N THR A 52 11.08 -6.73 10.80
CA THR A 52 12.12 -6.81 11.84
C THR A 52 12.25 -5.47 12.56
N THR A 53 12.18 -4.37 11.81
CA THR A 53 12.35 -3.03 12.37
C THR A 53 11.03 -2.32 12.67
N GLY A 54 9.92 -2.74 12.05
CA GLY A 54 8.61 -2.10 12.12
C GLY A 54 8.53 -0.75 11.39
N HIS A 55 9.55 -0.39 10.62
CA HIS A 55 9.59 0.83 9.80
C HIS A 55 9.18 0.53 8.36
N GLN A 56 8.78 1.58 7.65
CA GLN A 56 8.45 1.49 6.22
C GLN A 56 9.65 0.98 5.41
N LYS A 57 9.35 0.18 4.41
CA LYS A 57 10.33 -0.34 3.45
C LYS A 57 9.68 -0.43 2.07
N ASP A 58 9.90 0.59 1.26
CA ASP A 58 9.22 0.76 -0.02
C ASP A 58 9.84 -0.04 -1.17
N ASP A 59 10.26 -1.28 -0.91
CA ASP A 59 10.76 -2.19 -1.94
C ASP A 59 9.58 -2.68 -2.81
N TRP A 60 9.73 -2.63 -4.14
CA TRP A 60 8.65 -3.00 -5.06
C TRP A 60 8.23 -4.47 -4.90
N GLU A 61 9.15 -5.36 -4.50
CA GLU A 61 8.88 -6.77 -4.26
C GLU A 61 7.90 -6.99 -3.10
N ILE A 62 7.97 -6.16 -2.06
CA ILE A 62 7.06 -6.25 -0.92
C ILE A 62 5.66 -5.84 -1.35
N TYR A 63 5.56 -4.74 -2.10
CA TYR A 63 4.30 -4.30 -2.69
C TYR A 63 3.72 -5.30 -3.67
N ALA A 64 4.53 -5.91 -4.54
CA ALA A 64 4.07 -6.93 -5.48
C ALA A 64 3.39 -8.08 -4.74
N ARG A 65 4.01 -8.60 -3.67
CA ARG A 65 3.42 -9.66 -2.83
C ARG A 65 2.10 -9.24 -2.19
N ILE A 66 1.99 -7.99 -1.72
CA ILE A 66 0.73 -7.44 -1.16
C ILE A 66 -0.36 -7.38 -2.23
N ILE A 67 -0.05 -6.76 -3.38
CA ILE A 67 -0.99 -6.55 -4.49
C ILE A 67 -1.49 -7.89 -5.02
N GLU A 68 -0.57 -8.81 -5.34
CA GLU A 68 -0.90 -10.13 -5.87
C GLU A 68 -1.67 -10.97 -4.83
N GLY A 69 -1.28 -10.89 -3.55
CA GLY A 69 -1.97 -11.59 -2.47
C GLY A 69 -3.43 -11.19 -2.32
N ILE A 70 -3.73 -9.89 -2.35
CA ILE A 70 -5.10 -9.37 -2.27
C ILE A 70 -5.86 -9.73 -3.55
N ARG A 71 -5.29 -9.45 -4.73
CA ARG A 71 -5.95 -9.66 -6.03
C ARG A 71 -6.17 -11.13 -6.39
N ALA A 72 -5.41 -12.04 -5.78
CA ALA A 72 -5.68 -13.47 -5.90
C ALA A 72 -7.02 -13.89 -5.26
N LYS A 73 -7.64 -13.04 -4.44
CA LYS A 73 -8.88 -13.32 -3.70
C LYS A 73 -10.00 -12.32 -3.97
N ALA A 74 -9.70 -11.09 -4.35
CA ALA A 74 -10.70 -10.04 -4.59
C ALA A 74 -10.39 -9.24 -5.87
N ASP A 75 -11.44 -8.92 -6.65
CA ASP A 75 -11.35 -7.99 -7.78
C ASP A 75 -11.41 -6.54 -7.26
N VAL A 76 -10.24 -6.00 -6.90
CA VAL A 76 -10.10 -4.70 -6.24
C VAL A 76 -8.86 -3.97 -6.73
N ILE A 77 -8.94 -2.64 -6.79
CA ILE A 77 -7.78 -1.80 -7.08
C ILE A 77 -6.86 -1.83 -5.85
N VAL A 78 -5.57 -2.06 -6.05
CA VAL A 78 -4.57 -2.00 -4.97
C VAL A 78 -3.42 -1.13 -5.44
N TYR A 79 -3.05 -0.13 -4.65
CA TYR A 79 -1.94 0.76 -4.99
C TYR A 79 -1.06 1.11 -3.78
N PRO A 80 0.24 1.34 -4.01
CA PRO A 80 1.18 1.67 -2.94
C PRO A 80 1.17 3.17 -2.62
N THR A 81 1.68 3.49 -1.44
CA THR A 81 2.10 4.86 -1.11
C THR A 81 3.31 5.34 -1.91
N ILE A 82 3.74 6.57 -1.64
CA ILE A 82 5.08 7.08 -1.96
C ILE A 82 5.78 7.51 -0.66
N PRO A 83 7.10 7.28 -0.53
CA PRO A 83 7.88 7.82 0.57
C PRO A 83 7.75 9.35 0.62
N SER A 84 7.59 9.89 1.83
CA SER A 84 7.49 11.33 2.04
C SER A 84 8.88 11.96 2.24
N PRO A 85 9.17 13.14 1.64
CA PRO A 85 10.37 13.90 1.93
C PRO A 85 10.47 14.28 3.41
N ALA A 86 9.33 14.53 4.06
CA ALA A 86 9.26 14.84 5.49
C ALA A 86 9.68 13.65 6.38
N LEU A 87 9.69 12.43 5.83
CA LEU A 87 10.10 11.21 6.51
C LEU A 87 11.50 10.72 6.06
N GLY A 88 12.28 11.60 5.43
CA GLY A 88 13.71 11.39 5.20
C GLY A 88 14.09 10.92 3.80
N GLN A 89 13.13 10.78 2.87
CA GLN A 89 13.42 10.46 1.48
C GLN A 89 13.09 11.63 0.54
N ALA A 90 14.03 12.58 0.45
CA ALA A 90 13.87 13.76 -0.42
C ALA A 90 14.20 13.50 -1.90
N ASP A 91 14.85 12.37 -2.21
CA ASP A 91 15.23 12.01 -3.57
C ASP A 91 14.00 11.56 -4.38
N THR A 92 13.58 12.39 -5.34
CA THR A 92 12.40 12.14 -6.17
C THR A 92 12.48 10.80 -6.92
N ALA A 93 13.63 10.46 -7.50
CA ALA A 93 13.75 9.23 -8.28
C ALA A 93 13.54 8.00 -7.39
N LYS A 94 14.06 8.03 -6.16
CA LYS A 94 13.85 6.94 -5.20
C LYS A 94 12.42 6.88 -4.68
N ARG A 95 11.74 8.02 -4.49
CA ARG A 95 10.35 8.07 -4.04
C ARG A 95 9.37 7.41 -5.01
N PHE A 96 9.66 7.43 -6.31
CA PHE A 96 8.81 6.83 -7.35
C PHE A 96 9.42 5.57 -7.95
N GLY A 97 10.53 5.07 -7.40
CA GLY A 97 11.23 3.91 -7.95
C GLY A 97 10.37 2.65 -7.94
N HIS A 98 9.70 2.39 -6.81
CA HIS A 98 8.83 1.22 -6.66
C HIS A 98 7.57 1.31 -7.51
N THR A 99 6.93 2.47 -7.59
CA THR A 99 5.75 2.67 -8.47
C THR A 99 6.13 2.49 -9.94
N ALA A 100 7.29 3.01 -10.37
CA ALA A 100 7.78 2.81 -11.72
C ALA A 100 8.03 1.32 -12.04
N GLU A 101 8.63 0.56 -11.12
CA GLU A 101 8.86 -0.88 -11.31
C GLU A 101 7.55 -1.69 -11.33
N LEU A 102 6.62 -1.40 -10.42
CA LEU A 102 5.30 -2.04 -10.40
C LEU A 102 4.51 -1.77 -11.69
N ALA A 103 4.56 -0.53 -12.19
CA ALA A 103 3.89 -0.13 -13.43
C ALA A 103 4.50 -0.86 -14.66
N LYS A 104 5.83 -0.95 -14.75
CA LYS A 104 6.51 -1.73 -15.82
C LYS A 104 6.09 -3.20 -15.85
N ARG A 105 5.69 -3.74 -14.69
CA ARG A 105 5.23 -5.12 -14.53
C ARG A 105 3.73 -5.30 -14.74
N GLY A 106 2.98 -4.22 -14.95
CA GLY A 106 1.53 -4.25 -15.06
C GLY A 106 0.83 -4.59 -13.75
N LEU A 107 1.48 -4.38 -12.60
CA LEU A 107 0.91 -4.69 -11.29
C LEU A 107 0.06 -3.55 -10.72
N ILE A 108 0.22 -2.33 -11.21
CA ILE A 108 -0.57 -1.18 -10.75
C ILE A 108 -1.12 -0.38 -11.93
N GLU A 109 -2.36 0.09 -11.76
CA GLU A 109 -3.01 1.07 -12.62
C GLU A 109 -3.09 2.46 -11.96
N TRP A 110 -2.94 2.54 -10.64
CA TRP A 110 -3.07 3.75 -9.83
C TRP A 110 -1.79 4.01 -9.04
N ALA A 111 -1.51 5.28 -8.76
CA ALA A 111 -0.42 5.73 -7.90
C ALA A 111 -0.79 7.05 -7.22
N VAL A 112 -0.21 7.32 -6.05
CA VAL A 112 -0.41 8.57 -5.33
C VAL A 112 0.50 9.69 -5.86
N ILE A 113 -0.03 10.91 -5.89
CA ILE A 113 0.71 12.15 -6.14
C ILE A 113 0.25 13.19 -5.12
N ASP A 114 1.19 13.71 -4.32
CA ASP A 114 0.96 14.85 -3.44
C ASP A 114 1.40 16.14 -4.18
N PRO A 115 0.48 17.03 -4.59
CA PRO A 115 0.78 18.12 -5.51
C PRO A 115 1.41 19.37 -4.88
N GLY A 116 1.65 19.40 -3.57
CA GLY A 116 2.23 20.55 -2.85
C GLY A 116 1.65 20.74 -1.46
#